data_AF-A0A8T8CXW7-F1
#
_entry.id   AF-A0A8T8CXW7-F1
#
_cell.length_a   1.000
_cell.length_b   1.000
_cell.length_c   1.000
_cell.angle_alpha   90.00
_cell.angle_beta   90.00
_cell.angle_gamma   90.00
#
_symmetry.space_group_name_H-M   'P 1'
#
loop_
_entity.id
_entity.type
_entity.pdbx_description
1 polymer ?
#
loop_
_entity_poly.entity_id
_entity_poly.type
_entity_poly.pdbx_seq_one_letter_code
_entity_poly.pdbx_strand_id
1 'polypeptide(L)'
;MQYVYIIVLGLHVLAGVFWAGTTIAVARDPEIRIERFFRPQMGGAGMVFLTGALLWYFFHSGYFGSMEMVLALGIATALIATGVQGALVGSASRQLAGADAATETQLRAKMTRGERIAGGLLVITVLCMATARLF
;
A
#
# COMPACT_ATOMS: atom_id res chain seq x y z
N MET A 1 18.88 -0.33 21.66
CA MET A 1 18.49 -0.79 20.30
C MET A 1 17.17 -1.55 20.27
N GLN A 2 16.90 -2.47 21.19
CA GLN A 2 15.65 -3.26 21.22
C GLN A 2 14.35 -2.42 21.16
N TYR A 3 14.22 -1.34 21.93
CA TYR A 3 13.03 -0.47 21.90
C TYR A 3 12.81 0.21 20.55
N VAL A 4 13.90 0.57 19.84
CA VAL A 4 13.82 1.19 18.51
C VAL A 4 13.23 0.20 17.52
N TYR A 5 13.66 -1.07 17.56
CA TYR A 5 13.12 -2.12 16.69
C TYR A 5 11.64 -2.38 16.93
N ILE A 6 11.22 -2.44 18.20
CA ILE A 6 9.82 -2.64 18.58
C ILE A 6 8.95 -1.48 18.05
N ILE A 7 9.41 -0.24 18.20
CA ILE A 7 8.69 0.94 17.72
C ILE A 7 8.61 0.94 16.19
N VAL A 8 9.72 0.70 15.49
CA VAL A 8 9.74 0.72 14.02
C VAL A 8 8.87 -0.41 13.45
N LEU A 9 8.94 -1.61 14.02
CA LEU A 9 8.08 -2.73 13.62
C LEU A 9 6.60 -2.42 13.87
N GLY A 10 6.27 -1.88 15.05
CA GLY A 10 4.90 -1.47 15.36
C GLY A 10 4.36 -0.43 14.38
N LEU A 11 5.17 0.59 14.06
CA LEU A 11 4.82 1.60 13.05
C LEU A 11 4.65 0.99 11.66
N HIS A 12 5.53 0.07 11.27
CA HIS A 12 5.44 -0.61 9.97
C HIS A 12 4.13 -1.38 9.83
N VAL A 13 3.78 -2.18 10.86
CA VAL A 13 2.56 -2.96 10.88
C VAL A 13 1.33 -2.06 10.89
N LEU A 14 1.28 -1.02 11.75
CA LEU A 14 0.15 -0.10 11.80
C LEU A 14 -0.06 0.65 10.49
N ALA A 15 1.02 1.16 9.88
CA ALA A 15 0.95 1.84 8.58
C ALA A 15 0.50 0.88 7.47
N GLY A 16 1.02 -0.35 7.46
CA GLY A 16 0.67 -1.38 6.49
C GLY A 16 -0.79 -1.82 6.60
N VAL A 17 -1.27 -2.08 7.81
CA VAL A 17 -2.67 -2.43 8.09
C VAL A 17 -3.60 -1.29 7.71
N PHE A 18 -3.27 -0.04 8.07
CA PHE A 18 -4.05 1.12 7.67
C PHE A 18 -4.12 1.23 6.15
N TRP A 19 -2.98 1.15 5.46
CA TRP A 19 -2.92 1.32 4.02
C TRP A 19 -3.66 0.20 3.27
N ALA A 20 -3.39 -1.07 3.60
CA ALA A 20 -4.10 -2.20 2.99
C ALA A 20 -5.59 -2.21 3.33
N GLY A 21 -5.94 -2.00 4.60
CA GLY A 21 -7.32 -2.02 5.08
C GLY A 21 -8.18 -0.93 4.43
N THR A 22 -7.67 0.30 4.36
CA THR A 22 -8.40 1.41 3.72
C THR A 22 -8.52 1.23 2.22
N THR A 23 -7.44 0.86 1.51
CA THR A 23 -7.46 0.50 0.08
C THR A 23 -8.57 -0.52 -0.21
N ILE A 24 -8.63 -1.59 0.57
CA ILE A 24 -9.59 -2.69 0.39
C ILE A 24 -11.03 -2.28 0.74
N ALA A 25 -11.22 -1.51 1.82
CA ALA A 25 -12.53 -1.07 2.25
C ALA A 25 -13.17 -0.14 1.21
N VAL A 26 -12.42 0.87 0.77
CA VAL A 26 -12.90 1.86 -0.19
C VAL A 26 -13.13 1.23 -1.58
N ALA A 27 -12.35 0.21 -1.96
CA ALA A 27 -12.55 -0.53 -3.22
C ALA A 27 -13.90 -1.26 -3.34
N ARG A 28 -14.61 -1.47 -2.22
CA ARG A 28 -15.85 -2.26 -2.14
C ARG A 28 -17.10 -1.42 -1.92
N ASP A 29 -16.95 -0.17 -1.49
CA ASP A 29 -18.08 0.70 -1.20
C ASP A 29 -18.09 1.90 -2.17
N PRO A 30 -19.07 1.96 -3.10
CA PRO A 30 -19.18 3.04 -4.07
C PRO A 30 -19.61 4.38 -3.45
N GLU A 31 -20.14 4.38 -2.22
CA GLU A 31 -20.55 5.60 -1.52
C GLU A 31 -19.35 6.35 -0.92
N ILE A 32 -18.23 5.64 -0.70
CA ILE A 32 -17.02 6.25 -0.16
C ILE A 32 -16.28 7.05 -1.23
N ARG A 33 -16.03 8.33 -0.93
CA ARG A 33 -15.23 9.22 -1.77
C ARG A 33 -13.73 8.89 -1.71
N ILE A 34 -13.30 8.05 -2.66
CA ILE A 34 -11.90 7.58 -2.80
C ILE A 34 -10.89 8.72 -2.78
N GLU A 35 -11.19 9.83 -3.45
CA GLU A 35 -10.28 10.98 -3.59
C GLU A 35 -9.90 11.61 -2.23
N ARG A 36 -10.74 11.45 -1.20
CA ARG A 36 -10.44 11.93 0.16
C ARG A 36 -9.45 11.04 0.89
N PHE A 37 -9.43 9.74 0.56
CA PHE A 37 -8.55 8.76 1.19
C PHE A 37 -7.22 8.62 0.47
N PHE A 38 -7.09 9.11 -0.77
CA PHE A 38 -5.84 9.00 -1.52
C PHE A 38 -4.63 9.57 -0.75
N ARG A 39 -4.72 10.80 -0.22
CA ARG A 39 -3.59 11.42 0.50
C ARG A 39 -3.25 10.66 1.80
N PRO A 40 -4.21 10.31 2.68
CA PRO A 40 -3.95 9.43 3.81
C PRO A 40 -3.31 8.10 3.42
N GLN A 41 -3.83 7.42 2.40
CA GLN A 41 -3.30 6.13 1.92
C GLN A 41 -1.85 6.25 1.45
N MET A 42 -1.53 7.28 0.66
CA MET A 42 -0.15 7.53 0.24
C MET A 42 0.78 7.90 1.40
N GLY A 43 0.26 8.57 2.43
CA GLY A 43 0.99 8.78 3.68
C GLY A 43 1.31 7.47 4.41
N GLY A 44 0.32 6.57 4.49
CA GLY A 44 0.49 5.20 5.01
C GLY A 44 1.52 4.41 4.21
N ALA A 45 1.42 4.41 2.88
CA ALA A 45 2.38 3.78 1.98
C ALA A 45 3.80 4.31 2.21
N GLY A 46 3.97 5.63 2.29
CA GLY A 46 5.25 6.27 2.58
C GLY A 46 5.84 5.80 3.92
N MET A 47 5.02 5.71 4.97
CA MET A 47 5.45 5.19 6.26
C MET A 47 5.85 3.71 6.20
N VAL A 48 5.15 2.88 5.43
CA VAL A 48 5.50 1.47 5.20
C VAL A 48 6.87 1.36 4.54
N PHE A 49 7.14 2.11 3.47
CA PHE A 49 8.45 2.05 2.80
C PHE A 49 9.57 2.58 3.70
N LEU A 50 9.34 3.68 4.42
CA LEU A 50 10.34 4.24 5.33
C LEU A 50 10.71 3.25 6.44
N THR A 51 9.71 2.73 7.14
CA THR A 51 9.92 1.77 8.23
C THR A 51 10.42 0.42 7.72
N GLY A 52 9.97 -0.03 6.55
CA GLY A 52 10.45 -1.25 5.91
C GLY A 52 11.93 -1.17 5.52
N ALA A 53 12.36 -0.03 4.97
CA ALA A 53 13.77 0.22 4.67
C ALA A 53 14.63 0.25 5.95
N LEU A 54 14.12 0.83 7.04
CA LEU A 54 14.80 0.80 8.34
C LEU A 54 14.91 -0.62 8.91
N LEU A 55 13.84 -1.41 8.85
CA LEU A 55 13.87 -2.81 9.28
C LEU A 55 14.85 -3.63 8.43
N TRP A 56 14.85 -3.41 7.11
CA TRP A 56 15.83 -4.04 6.23
C TRP A 56 17.26 -3.69 6.64
N TYR A 57 17.55 -2.41 6.88
CA TYR A 57 18.86 -1.96 7.36
C TYR A 57 19.27 -2.60 8.70
N PHE A 58 18.34 -2.78 9.64
CA PHE A 58 18.64 -3.36 10.95
C PHE A 58 18.84 -4.88 10.93
N PHE A 59 18.13 -5.61 10.07
CA PHE A 59 18.06 -7.08 10.13
C PHE A 59 18.72 -7.79 8.95
N HIS A 60 19.08 -7.10 7.87
CA HIS A 60 19.70 -7.75 6.72
C HIS A 60 21.18 -8.07 6.98
N SER A 61 21.50 -9.36 7.07
CA SER A 61 22.86 -9.85 7.35
C SER A 61 23.68 -10.20 6.10
N GLY A 62 23.27 -9.72 4.91
CA GLY A 62 24.00 -9.89 3.64
C GLY A 62 23.87 -11.28 2.98
N TYR A 63 23.13 -12.22 3.60
CA TYR A 63 22.74 -13.48 2.97
C TYR A 63 21.32 -13.36 2.41
N PHE A 64 21.10 -13.85 1.20
CA PHE A 64 19.81 -13.83 0.52
C PHE A 64 19.28 -15.25 0.42
N GLY A 65 18.44 -15.65 1.37
CA GLY A 65 17.79 -16.95 1.42
C GLY A 65 16.36 -16.93 0.91
N SER A 66 15.63 -18.02 1.16
CA SER A 66 14.22 -18.16 0.77
C SER A 66 13.32 -17.12 1.44
N MET A 67 13.60 -16.77 2.70
CA MET A 67 12.89 -15.72 3.43
C MET A 67 13.01 -14.37 2.70
N GLU A 68 14.23 -13.96 2.34
CA GLU A 68 14.48 -12.69 1.66
C GLU A 68 13.84 -12.64 0.27
N MET A 69 13.78 -13.77 -0.45
CA MET A 69 13.07 -13.84 -1.73
C MET A 69 11.56 -13.62 -1.58
N VAL A 70 10.93 -14.22 -0.55
CA VAL A 70 9.51 -14.01 -0.27
C VAL A 70 9.23 -12.55 0.12
N LEU A 71 10.09 -11.96 0.97
CA LEU A 71 10.00 -10.55 1.33
C LEU A 71 10.21 -9.63 0.12
N ALA A 72 11.16 -9.95 -0.78
CA ALA A 72 11.40 -9.19 -2.00
C ALA A 72 10.18 -9.19 -2.93
N LEU A 73 9.48 -10.32 -3.06
CA LEU A 73 8.20 -10.38 -3.77
C LEU A 73 7.13 -9.49 -3.11
N GLY A 74 7.06 -9.51 -1.77
CA GLY A 74 6.21 -8.60 -1.00
C GLY A 74 6.51 -7.12 -1.28
N ILE A 75 7.79 -6.74 -1.29
CA ILE A 75 8.22 -5.38 -1.61
C ILE A 75 7.84 -5.01 -3.05
N ALA A 76 8.08 -5.91 -4.01
CA ALA A 76 7.74 -5.67 -5.42
C ALA A 76 6.23 -5.44 -5.60
N THR A 77 5.39 -6.26 -4.97
CA THR A 77 3.93 -6.09 -5.01
C THR A 77 3.47 -4.79 -4.37
N ALA A 78 4.08 -4.38 -3.25
CA ALA A 78 3.79 -3.09 -2.61
C ALA A 78 4.17 -1.89 -3.49
N LEU A 79 5.32 -1.96 -4.17
CA LEU A 79 5.75 -0.93 -5.13
C LEU A 79 4.77 -0.80 -6.29
N ILE A 80 4.33 -1.93 -6.86
CA ILE A 80 3.33 -1.95 -7.93
C ILE A 80 2.00 -1.38 -7.40
N ALA A 81 1.55 -1.75 -6.20
CA ALA A 81 0.31 -1.23 -5.61
C ALA A 81 0.36 0.30 -5.48
N THR A 82 1.47 0.83 -4.97
CA THR A 82 1.71 2.28 -4.86
C THR A 82 1.68 2.96 -6.22
N GLY A 83 2.33 2.35 -7.23
CA GLY A 83 2.30 2.84 -8.61
C GLY A 83 0.89 2.86 -9.19
N VAL A 84 0.10 1.81 -8.96
CA VAL A 84 -1.30 1.70 -9.38
C VAL A 84 -2.16 2.79 -8.72
N GLN A 85 -2.04 3.00 -7.40
CA GLN A 85 -2.79 4.06 -6.72
C GLN A 85 -2.35 5.44 -7.22
N GLY A 86 -1.05 5.70 -7.36
CA GLY A 86 -0.56 6.97 -7.90
C GLY A 86 -1.07 7.24 -9.33
N ALA A 87 -1.02 6.23 -10.20
CA ALA A 87 -1.37 6.35 -11.61
C ALA A 87 -2.89 6.38 -11.85
N LEU A 88 -3.68 5.58 -11.14
CA LEU A 88 -5.13 5.48 -11.37
C LEU A 88 -5.94 6.35 -10.42
N VAL A 89 -5.62 6.34 -9.13
CA VAL A 89 -6.35 7.09 -8.11
C VAL A 89 -5.88 8.54 -8.05
N GLY A 90 -4.56 8.76 -7.96
CA GLY A 90 -3.97 10.09 -7.88
C GLY A 90 -4.21 10.93 -9.13
N SER A 91 -4.06 10.34 -10.33
CA SER A 91 -4.36 11.07 -11.58
C SER A 91 -5.83 11.45 -11.70
N ALA A 92 -6.75 10.53 -11.40
CA ALA A 92 -8.18 10.78 -11.48
C ALA A 92 -8.65 11.78 -10.41
N SER A 93 -8.10 11.70 -9.19
CA SER A 93 -8.39 12.66 -8.11
C SER A 93 -8.01 14.10 -8.49
N ARG A 94 -6.89 14.29 -9.21
CA ARG A 94 -6.48 15.61 -9.72
C ARG A 94 -7.39 16.13 -10.84
N GLN A 95 -7.88 15.23 -11.69
CA GLN A 95 -8.77 15.56 -12.80
C GLN A 95 -10.22 15.81 -12.36
N LEU A 96 -10.60 15.37 -11.16
CA LEU A 96 -11.95 15.55 -10.62
C LEU A 96 -12.30 17.03 -10.39
N ALA A 97 -11.30 17.87 -10.09
CA ALA A 97 -11.49 19.29 -9.83
C ALA A 97 -11.89 20.02 -11.13
N GLY A 98 -13.20 20.27 -11.30
CA GLY A 98 -13.75 20.95 -12.47
C GLY A 98 -14.27 20.02 -13.58
N ALA A 99 -14.37 18.71 -13.31
CA ALA A 99 -15.00 17.76 -14.21
C ALA A 99 -16.53 17.96 -14.27
N ASP A 100 -17.13 17.69 -15.44
CA ASP A 100 -18.58 17.57 -15.57
C ASP A 100 -19.10 16.25 -14.99
N ALA A 101 -20.42 16.10 -14.86
CA ALA A 101 -21.04 14.93 -14.23
C ALA A 101 -20.74 13.60 -14.97
N ALA A 102 -20.62 13.64 -16.29
CA ALA A 102 -20.31 12.45 -17.09
C ALA A 102 -18.85 12.00 -16.86
N THR A 103 -17.93 12.95 -16.84
CA THR A 103 -16.50 12.73 -16.61
C THR A 103 -16.24 12.31 -15.18
N GLU A 104 -16.92 12.90 -14.20
CA GLU A 104 -16.82 12.54 -12.79
C GLU A 104 -17.14 11.06 -12.55
N THR A 105 -18.20 10.56 -13.17
CA THR A 105 -18.59 9.14 -13.07
C THR A 105 -17.48 8.22 -13.60
N GLN A 106 -16.88 8.56 -14.74
CA GLN A 106 -15.78 7.79 -15.33
C GLN A 106 -14.52 7.83 -14.47
N LEU A 107 -14.16 9.01 -13.93
CA LEU A 107 -13.00 9.18 -13.06
C LEU A 107 -13.17 8.39 -11.77
N ARG A 108 -14.36 8.41 -11.15
CA ARG A 108 -14.65 7.59 -9.96
C ARG A 108 -14.55 6.10 -10.25
N ALA A 109 -15.08 5.62 -11.37
CA ALA A 109 -14.93 4.22 -11.78
C ALA A 109 -13.45 3.82 -11.98
N LYS A 110 -12.64 4.71 -12.56
CA LYS A 110 -11.19 4.53 -12.70
C LYS A 110 -10.49 4.43 -11.34
N MET A 111 -10.86 5.29 -10.39
CA MET A 111 -10.35 5.24 -9.02
C MET A 111 -10.70 3.92 -8.33
N THR A 112 -11.95 3.46 -8.42
CA THR A 112 -12.38 2.17 -7.84
C THR A 112 -11.59 1.00 -8.43
N ARG A 113 -11.34 1.01 -9.75
CA ARG A 113 -10.48 -0.01 -10.39
C ARG A 113 -9.05 0.02 -9.83
N GLY A 114 -8.50 1.23 -9.62
CA GLY A 114 -7.20 1.41 -8.98
C GLY A 114 -7.13 0.80 -7.59
N GLU A 115 -8.09 1.13 -6.72
CA GLU A 115 -8.15 0.59 -5.35
C GLU A 115 -8.34 -0.93 -5.32
N ARG A 116 -9.10 -1.51 -6.26
CA ARG A 116 -9.26 -2.98 -6.35
C ARG A 116 -7.96 -3.69 -6.70
N ILE A 117 -7.24 -3.18 -7.70
CA ILE A 117 -5.96 -3.76 -8.12
C ILE A 117 -4.93 -3.60 -7.01
N ALA A 118 -4.82 -2.39 -6.44
CA ALA A 118 -3.90 -2.12 -5.34
C ALA A 118 -4.22 -2.98 -4.11
N GLY A 119 -5.50 -3.10 -3.74
CA GLY A 119 -5.93 -3.93 -2.62
C GLY A 119 -5.56 -5.40 -2.81
N GLY A 120 -5.74 -5.95 -4.03
CA GLY A 120 -5.30 -7.30 -4.35
C GLY A 120 -3.78 -7.49 -4.21
N LEU A 121 -2.99 -6.53 -4.70
CA LEU A 121 -1.53 -6.56 -4.56
C LEU A 121 -1.10 -6.47 -3.10
N LEU A 122 -1.75 -5.62 -2.30
CA LEU A 122 -1.47 -5.47 -0.87
C LEU A 122 -1.82 -6.73 -0.06
N VAL A 123 -2.85 -7.47 -0.46
CA VAL A 123 -3.11 -8.81 0.11
C VAL A 123 -1.92 -9.74 -0.13
N ILE A 124 -1.38 -9.76 -1.35
CA ILE A 124 -0.18 -10.57 -1.66
C ILE A 124 1.01 -10.10 -0.82
N THR A 125 1.23 -8.78 -0.71
CA THR A 125 2.27 -8.21 0.15
C THR A 125 2.16 -8.70 1.60
N VAL A 126 0.96 -8.64 2.19
CA VAL A 126 0.73 -9.08 3.58
C VAL A 126 0.96 -10.58 3.73
N LEU A 127 0.52 -11.39 2.75
CA LEU A 127 0.79 -12.83 2.76
C LEU A 127 2.29 -13.13 2.73
N CYS A 128 3.06 -12.45 1.88
CA CYS A 128 4.52 -12.57 1.85
C CYS A 128 5.14 -12.25 3.22
N MET A 129 4.74 -11.17 3.88
CA MET A 129 5.24 -10.85 5.22
C MET A 129 4.87 -11.92 6.26
N ALA A 130 3.64 -12.44 6.20
CA ALA A 130 3.14 -13.42 7.15
C ALA A 130 3.79 -14.79 6.99
N THR A 131 4.13 -15.19 5.76
CA THR A 131 4.73 -16.49 5.46
C THR A 131 6.26 -16.46 5.47
N ALA A 132 6.90 -15.29 5.32
CA ALA A 132 8.36 -15.17 5.36
C ALA A 132 8.97 -15.81 6.62
N ARG A 133 8.29 -15.72 7.78
CA ARG A 133 8.74 -16.32 9.04
C ARG A 133 8.71 -17.86 9.09
N LEU A 134 8.16 -18.51 8.07
CA LEU A 134 8.06 -19.97 7.97
C LEU A 134 9.25 -20.58 7.22
N PHE A 135 10.17 -19.74 6.72
CA PHE A 135 11.36 -20.13 5.97
C PHE A 135 12.63 -19.80 6.75
#